data_AF-A0A2V5QGB9-F1
#
_entry.id   AF-A0A2V5QGB9-F1
#
_cell.length_a   1.000
_cell.length_b   1.000
_cell.length_c   1.000
_cell.angle_alpha   90.00
_cell.angle_beta   90.00
_cell.angle_gamma   90.00
#
_symmetry.space_group_name_H-M   'P 1'
#
loop_
_entity.id
_entity.type
_entity.pdbx_description
1 polymer ?
#
loop_
_entity_poly.entity_id
_entity_poly.type
_entity_poly.pdbx_seq_one_letter_code
_entity_poly.pdbx_strand_id
1 'polypeptide(L)'
;MRHARKEREERAAFVAVQAILTPAWMQSMTLVQAIAEGTTPSQIEADPRLFQAAQSIACILESLGYAVFARMVPLNVVDELLGGTVRVAWRKLHGYVEYERERSGSQKNWEWFQWLAQQIDRHSKARTSLALGAHDAYRDWRP
;
A
#
# COMPACT_ATOMS: atom_id res chain seq x y z
N MET A 1 23.10 22.61 -2.85
CA MET A 1 21.74 23.04 -2.41
C MET A 1 20.61 22.10 -2.82
N ARG A 2 20.55 21.60 -4.07
CA ARG A 2 19.49 20.68 -4.55
C ARG A 2 19.40 19.34 -3.79
N HIS A 3 20.54 18.73 -3.45
CA HIS A 3 20.58 17.48 -2.66
C HIS A 3 20.01 17.64 -1.25
N ALA A 4 20.47 18.64 -0.49
CA ALA A 4 19.97 18.90 0.87
C ALA A 4 18.49 19.31 0.93
N ARG A 5 17.93 19.83 -0.17
CA ARG A 5 16.49 20.07 -0.29
C ARG A 5 15.73 18.77 -0.50
N LYS A 6 16.17 17.95 -1.47
CA LYS A 6 15.58 16.64 -1.75
C LYS A 6 15.57 15.73 -0.51
N GLU A 7 16.67 15.67 0.23
CA GLU A 7 16.79 14.86 1.45
C GLU A 7 15.82 15.33 2.54
N ARG A 8 15.59 16.64 2.67
CA ARG A 8 14.59 17.18 3.59
C ARG A 8 13.16 16.84 3.17
N GLU A 9 12.88 16.92 1.88
CA GLU A 9 11.58 16.54 1.31
C GLU A 9 11.31 15.03 1.53
N GLU A 10 12.29 14.17 1.29
CA GLU A 10 12.19 12.72 1.53
C GLU A 10 11.99 12.39 3.02
N ARG A 11 12.69 13.08 3.93
CA ARG A 11 12.48 12.93 5.38
C ARG A 11 11.09 13.39 5.83
N ALA A 12 10.60 14.51 5.29
CA ALA A 12 9.25 14.97 5.60
C ALA A 12 8.19 13.99 5.09
N ALA A 13 8.36 13.48 3.87
CA ALA A 13 7.51 12.44 3.29
C ALA A 13 7.53 11.15 4.12
N PHE A 14 8.71 10.74 4.61
CA PHE A 14 8.85 9.58 5.50
C PHE A 14 8.01 9.74 6.77
N VAL A 15 8.13 10.88 7.45
CA VAL A 15 7.35 11.18 8.67
C VAL A 15 5.85 11.20 8.37
N ALA A 16 5.44 11.78 7.23
CA ALA A 16 4.04 11.82 6.82
C ALA A 16 3.47 10.41 6.58
N VAL A 17 4.22 9.55 5.88
CA VAL A 17 3.81 8.15 5.65
C VAL A 17 3.74 7.40 6.97
N GLN A 18 4.71 7.58 7.87
CA GLN A 18 4.73 6.92 9.17
C GLN A 18 3.54 7.34 10.05
N ALA A 19 3.13 8.60 9.99
CA ALA A 19 2.00 9.11 10.77
C ALA A 19 0.66 8.45 10.40
N ILE A 20 0.56 7.87 9.20
CA ILE A 20 -0.63 7.14 8.73
C ILE A 20 -0.73 5.75 9.37
N LEU A 21 0.38 5.18 9.86
CA LEU A 21 0.47 3.82 10.42
C LEU A 21 -0.01 3.76 11.87
N THR A 22 -1.28 4.11 12.08
CA THR A 22 -1.92 4.09 13.40
C THR A 22 -2.14 2.66 13.91
N PRO A 23 -2.33 2.46 15.23
CA PRO A 23 -2.71 1.14 15.77
C PRO A 23 -3.98 0.56 15.13
N ALA A 24 -4.97 1.40 14.81
CA ALA A 24 -6.19 0.98 14.14
C ALA A 24 -5.92 0.49 12.70
N TRP A 25 -5.01 1.15 11.99
CA TRP A 25 -4.56 0.72 10.68
C TRP A 25 -3.81 -0.62 10.75
N MET A 26 -2.94 -0.79 11.74
CA MET A 26 -2.24 -2.06 11.97
C MET A 26 -3.21 -3.21 12.26
N GLN A 27 -4.24 -2.99 13.08
CA GLN A 27 -5.28 -3.98 13.33
C GLN A 27 -6.06 -4.35 12.06
N SER A 28 -6.40 -3.36 11.24
CA SER A 28 -7.06 -3.58 9.95
C SER A 28 -6.17 -4.39 9.02
N MET A 29 -4.87 -4.07 8.96
CA MET A 29 -3.93 -4.79 8.11
C MET A 29 -3.80 -6.25 8.55
N THR A 30 -3.79 -6.56 9.85
CA THR A 30 -3.79 -7.95 10.34
C THR A 30 -4.97 -8.75 9.80
N LEU A 31 -6.17 -8.17 9.78
CA LEU A 31 -7.36 -8.81 9.22
C LEU A 31 -7.24 -9.01 7.70
N VAL A 32 -6.81 -7.98 6.97
CA VAL A 32 -6.62 -8.06 5.51
C VAL A 32 -5.57 -9.10 5.13
N GLN A 33 -4.46 -9.18 5.86
CA GLN A 33 -3.42 -10.20 5.61
C GLN A 33 -3.93 -11.63 5.83
N ALA A 34 -4.85 -11.81 6.79
CA ALA A 34 -5.42 -13.10 7.13
C ALA A 34 -6.53 -13.58 6.17
N ILE A 35 -6.94 -12.76 5.19
CA ILE A 35 -7.89 -13.17 4.15
C ILE A 35 -7.36 -14.41 3.43
N ALA A 36 -8.15 -15.48 3.41
CA ALA A 36 -7.78 -16.72 2.74
C ALA A 36 -7.76 -16.52 1.22
N GLU A 37 -6.92 -17.29 0.52
CA GLU A 37 -6.98 -17.31 -0.94
C GLU A 37 -8.36 -17.84 -1.38
N GLY A 38 -8.96 -17.19 -2.38
CA GLY A 38 -10.30 -17.53 -2.87
C GLY A 38 -11.48 -17.00 -2.04
N THR A 39 -11.24 -16.19 -1.00
CA THR A 39 -12.33 -15.46 -0.33
C THR A 39 -13.05 -14.55 -1.33
N THR A 40 -14.38 -14.66 -1.39
CA THR A 40 -15.19 -13.89 -2.34
C THR A 40 -15.50 -12.48 -1.81
N PRO A 41 -15.79 -11.51 -2.69
CA PRO A 41 -16.23 -10.17 -2.28
C PRO A 41 -17.43 -10.19 -1.32
N SER A 42 -18.41 -11.06 -1.56
CA SER A 42 -19.58 -11.20 -0.67
C SER A 42 -19.21 -11.74 0.72
N GLN A 43 -18.19 -12.60 0.83
CA GLN A 43 -17.69 -13.05 2.14
C GLN A 43 -16.99 -11.92 2.90
N ILE A 44 -16.29 -11.02 2.19
CA ILE A 44 -15.70 -9.82 2.78
C ILE A 44 -16.79 -8.89 3.29
N GLU A 45 -17.84 -8.63 2.51
CA GLU A 45 -18.97 -7.78 2.92
C GLU A 45 -19.79 -8.37 4.08
N ALA A 46 -19.90 -9.71 4.14
CA ALA A 46 -20.69 -10.40 5.16
C ALA A 46 -20.06 -10.37 6.57
N ASP A 47 -18.75 -10.18 6.69
CA ASP A 47 -18.06 -9.96 7.95
C ASP A 47 -17.84 -8.45 8.16
N PRO A 48 -18.58 -7.79 9.07
CA PRO A 48 -18.48 -6.35 9.26
C PRO A 48 -17.08 -5.87 9.67
N ARG A 49 -16.33 -6.69 10.42
CA ARG A 49 -14.98 -6.33 10.87
C ARG A 49 -14.00 -6.41 9.71
N LEU A 50 -14.11 -7.46 8.90
CA LEU A 50 -13.28 -7.63 7.72
C LEU A 50 -13.59 -6.56 6.66
N PHE A 51 -14.87 -6.28 6.43
CA PHE A 51 -15.30 -5.21 5.55
C PHE A 51 -14.72 -3.86 5.97
N GLN A 52 -14.87 -3.49 7.26
CA GLN A 52 -14.30 -2.25 7.79
C GLN A 52 -12.78 -2.19 7.63
N ALA A 53 -12.08 -3.32 7.87
CA ALA A 53 -10.64 -3.41 7.67
C ALA A 53 -10.24 -3.21 6.20
N ALA A 54 -10.93 -3.87 5.26
CA ALA A 54 -10.71 -3.71 3.83
C ALA A 54 -10.91 -2.25 3.39
N GLN A 55 -12.00 -1.61 3.85
CA GLN A 55 -12.29 -0.20 3.57
C GLN A 55 -11.21 0.74 4.15
N SER A 56 -10.75 0.48 5.37
CA SER A 56 -9.70 1.29 6.00
C SER A 56 -8.37 1.20 5.25
N ILE A 57 -7.94 -0.01 4.88
CA ILE A 57 -6.71 -0.22 4.10
C ILE A 57 -6.85 0.41 2.71
N ALA A 58 -7.94 0.14 1.99
CA ALA A 58 -8.16 0.66 0.66
C ALA A 58 -8.17 2.21 0.65
N CYS A 59 -8.85 2.85 1.60
CA CYS A 59 -8.91 4.31 1.72
C CYS A 59 -7.55 4.97 1.96
N ILE A 60 -6.74 4.39 2.84
CA ILE A 60 -5.39 4.90 3.10
C ILE A 60 -4.49 4.72 1.88
N LEU A 61 -4.53 3.55 1.23
CA LEU A 61 -3.69 3.29 0.06
C LEU A 61 -4.17 4.05 -1.19
N GLU A 62 -5.46 4.33 -1.31
CA GLU A 62 -6.05 5.22 -2.32
C GLU A 62 -5.50 6.63 -2.16
N SER A 63 -5.57 7.17 -0.94
CA SER A 63 -5.08 8.51 -0.61
C SER A 63 -3.58 8.63 -0.86
N LEU A 64 -2.82 7.59 -0.51
CA LEU A 64 -1.37 7.54 -0.73
C LEU A 64 -1.03 7.44 -2.23
N GLY A 65 -1.78 6.65 -2.99
CA GLY A 65 -1.64 6.56 -4.44
C GLY A 65 -1.82 7.92 -5.12
N TYR A 66 -2.86 8.65 -4.73
CA TYR A 66 -3.07 10.01 -5.20
C TYR A 66 -1.94 10.96 -4.77
N ALA A 67 -1.49 10.90 -3.52
CA ALA A 67 -0.39 11.75 -3.03
C ALA A 67 0.91 11.53 -3.81
N VAL A 68 1.19 10.29 -4.22
CA VAL A 68 2.32 9.96 -5.09
C VAL A 68 2.12 10.51 -6.50
N PHE A 69 0.94 10.31 -7.10
CA PHE A 69 0.60 10.87 -8.41
C PHE A 69 0.74 12.40 -8.44
N ALA A 70 0.25 13.07 -7.40
CA ALA A 70 0.34 14.52 -7.22
C ALA A 70 1.75 15.03 -6.85
N ARG A 71 2.75 14.13 -6.74
CA ARG A 71 4.15 14.41 -6.35
C ARG A 71 4.30 15.04 -4.97
N MET A 72 3.34 14.81 -4.08
CA MET A 72 3.41 15.23 -2.67
C MET A 72 4.31 14.27 -1.88
N VAL A 73 4.29 12.98 -2.23
CA VAL A 73 5.10 11.93 -1.62
C VAL A 73 5.91 11.22 -2.72
N PRO A 74 7.23 11.09 -2.61
CA PRO A 74 8.02 10.33 -3.57
C PRO A 74 7.67 8.83 -3.56
N LEU A 75 7.50 8.21 -4.73
CA LEU A 75 7.17 6.78 -4.86
C LEU A 75 8.17 5.87 -4.14
N ASN A 76 9.48 6.20 -4.18
CA ASN A 76 10.52 5.42 -3.52
C ASN A 76 10.35 5.39 -2.00
N VAL A 77 9.92 6.51 -1.38
CA VAL A 77 9.67 6.57 0.06
C VAL A 77 8.51 5.62 0.43
N VAL A 78 7.46 5.57 -0.40
CA VAL A 78 6.33 4.66 -0.19
C VAL A 78 6.74 3.19 -0.38
N ASP A 79 7.50 2.88 -1.43
CA ASP A 79 7.93 1.49 -1.71
C ASP A 79 8.86 0.95 -0.62
N GLU A 80 9.82 1.76 -0.14
CA GLU A 80 10.74 1.36 0.93
C GLU A 80 10.02 1.13 2.27
N LEU A 81 9.00 1.93 2.58
CA LEU A 81 8.26 1.84 3.84
C LEU A 81 7.11 0.82 3.82
N LEU A 82 6.34 0.82 2.74
CA LEU A 82 5.04 0.15 2.63
C LEU A 82 4.93 -0.72 1.39
N GLY A 83 5.96 -0.84 0.56
CA GLY A 83 5.90 -1.60 -0.70
C GLY A 83 5.49 -3.05 -0.51
N GLY A 84 5.91 -3.69 0.58
CA GLY A 84 5.45 -5.04 0.94
C GLY A 84 3.95 -5.05 1.30
N THR A 85 3.52 -4.13 2.16
CA THR A 85 2.13 -3.96 2.58
C THR A 85 1.21 -3.71 1.39
N VAL A 86 1.56 -2.79 0.49
CA VAL A 86 0.75 -2.46 -0.69
C VAL A 86 0.58 -3.70 -1.58
N ARG A 87 1.65 -4.44 -1.85
CA ARG A 87 1.59 -5.67 -2.65
C ARG A 87 0.70 -6.73 -2.00
N VAL A 88 0.83 -6.93 -0.69
CA VAL A 88 0.00 -7.89 0.04
C VAL A 88 -1.47 -7.46 0.04
N ALA A 89 -1.76 -6.20 0.36
CA ALA A 89 -3.11 -5.67 0.35
C ALA A 89 -3.75 -5.77 -1.04
N TRP A 90 -3.01 -5.42 -2.10
CA TRP A 90 -3.51 -5.53 -3.47
C TRP A 90 -3.82 -6.98 -3.84
N ARG A 91 -2.90 -7.91 -3.55
CA ARG A 91 -3.13 -9.34 -3.76
C ARG A 91 -4.41 -9.83 -3.07
N LYS A 92 -4.67 -9.38 -1.85
CA LYS A 92 -5.86 -9.79 -1.07
C LYS A 92 -7.16 -9.09 -1.47
N LEU A 93 -7.10 -7.85 -1.94
CA LEU A 93 -8.29 -7.02 -2.15
C LEU A 93 -8.63 -6.74 -3.63
N HIS A 94 -7.78 -7.08 -4.60
CA HIS A 94 -8.04 -6.77 -6.01
C HIS A 94 -9.39 -7.31 -6.51
N GLY A 95 -9.75 -8.56 -6.16
CA GLY A 95 -11.04 -9.13 -6.54
C GLY A 95 -12.24 -8.41 -5.92
N TYR A 96 -12.10 -7.86 -4.71
CA TYR A 96 -13.13 -7.01 -4.10
C TYR A 96 -13.23 -5.65 -4.83
N VAL A 97 -12.10 -5.05 -5.18
CA VAL A 97 -12.07 -3.79 -5.95
C VAL A 97 -12.74 -3.96 -7.31
N GLU A 98 -12.45 -5.03 -8.03
CA GLU A 98 -13.05 -5.34 -9.33
C GLU A 98 -14.57 -5.51 -9.21
N TYR A 99 -15.03 -6.28 -8.22
CA TYR A 99 -16.45 -6.44 -7.90
C TYR A 99 -17.16 -5.11 -7.60
N GLU A 100 -16.55 -4.22 -6.80
CA GLU A 100 -17.14 -2.91 -6.50
C GLU A 100 -17.30 -2.03 -7.75
N ARG A 101 -16.35 -2.08 -8.68
CA ARG A 101 -16.41 -1.32 -9.93
C ARG A 101 -17.47 -1.87 -10.87
N GLU A 102 -17.59 -3.19 -10.97
CA GLU A 102 -18.66 -3.84 -11.74
C GLU A 102 -20.03 -3.49 -11.16
N ARG A 103 -20.20 -3.61 -9.84
CA ARG A 103 -21.45 -3.29 -9.14
C ARG A 103 -21.86 -1.82 -9.27
N SER A 104 -20.91 -0.90 -9.16
CA SER A 104 -21.18 0.54 -9.22
C SER A 104 -21.20 1.12 -10.63
N GLY A 105 -20.69 0.39 -11.62
CA GLY A 105 -20.47 0.90 -12.98
C GLY A 105 -19.38 1.98 -13.07
N SER A 106 -18.59 2.20 -12.02
CA SER A 106 -17.59 3.27 -11.93
C SER A 106 -16.18 2.69 -11.86
N GLN A 107 -15.32 3.08 -12.80
CA GLN A 107 -13.89 2.71 -12.77
C GLN A 107 -13.09 3.48 -11.71
N LYS A 108 -13.67 4.53 -11.11
CA LYS A 108 -12.97 5.39 -10.14
C LYS A 108 -12.78 4.75 -8.77
N ASN A 109 -13.59 3.75 -8.42
CA ASN A 109 -13.50 3.16 -7.10
C ASN A 109 -12.14 2.48 -6.92
N TRP A 110 -11.37 2.94 -5.94
CA TRP A 110 -10.05 2.38 -5.61
C TRP A 110 -9.03 2.43 -6.76
N GLU A 111 -9.17 3.41 -7.67
CA GLU A 111 -8.30 3.53 -8.85
C GLU A 111 -6.86 3.86 -8.48
N TRP A 112 -6.66 4.72 -7.47
CA TRP A 112 -5.32 5.12 -7.03
C TRP A 112 -4.61 4.06 -6.21
N PHE A 113 -5.36 3.24 -5.46
CA PHE A 113 -4.82 2.08 -4.76
C PHE A 113 -4.27 1.06 -5.76
N GLN A 114 -5.06 0.71 -6.79
CA GLN A 114 -4.57 -0.14 -7.86
C GLN A 114 -3.37 0.48 -8.57
N TRP A 115 -3.47 1.76 -8.94
CA TRP A 115 -2.41 2.47 -9.65
C TRP A 115 -1.11 2.45 -8.85
N LEU A 116 -1.17 2.70 -7.53
CA LEU A 116 -0.03 2.67 -6.62
C LEU A 116 0.63 1.29 -6.60
N ALA A 117 -0.16 0.23 -6.42
CA ALA A 117 0.37 -1.14 -6.43
C ALA A 117 1.11 -1.44 -7.74
N GLN A 118 0.52 -1.05 -8.88
CA GLN A 118 1.14 -1.22 -10.18
C GLN A 118 2.40 -0.36 -10.38
N GLN A 119 2.43 0.88 -9.88
CA GLN A 119 3.63 1.72 -9.97
C GLN A 119 4.78 1.16 -9.14
N ILE A 120 4.46 0.65 -7.96
CA ILE A 120 5.41 -0.02 -7.08
C ILE A 120 6.01 -1.24 -7.81
N ASP A 121 5.19 -2.09 -8.44
CA ASP A 121 5.70 -3.26 -9.17
C ASP A 121 6.51 -2.89 -10.43
N ARG A 122 6.13 -1.82 -11.14
CA ARG A 122 6.83 -1.38 -12.36
C ARG A 122 8.14 -0.63 -12.10
N HIS A 123 8.19 0.12 -11.01
CA HIS A 123 9.24 1.13 -10.79
C HIS A 123 10.03 0.93 -9.50
N SER A 124 9.75 -0.11 -8.72
CA SER A 124 10.55 -0.43 -7.54
C SER A 124 12.03 -0.54 -7.92
N LYS A 125 12.85 0.19 -7.17
CA LYS A 125 14.31 0.10 -7.22
C LYS A 125 14.87 -0.55 -5.96
N ALA A 126 13.98 -1.04 -5.09
CA ALA A 126 14.37 -1.68 -3.85
C ALA A 126 15.18 -2.94 -4.16
N ARG A 127 16.23 -3.19 -3.39
CA ARG A 127 16.95 -4.47 -3.43
C ARG A 127 16.14 -5.60 -2.79
N THR A 128 15.10 -5.27 -2.06
CA THR A 128 14.21 -6.20 -1.37
C THR A 128 12.93 -6.40 -2.17
N SER A 129 12.28 -7.53 -1.91
CA SER A 129 10.98 -7.89 -2.49
C SER A 129 10.22 -8.79 -1.53
N LEU A 130 9.03 -9.26 -1.92
CA LEU A 130 8.32 -10.28 -1.15
C LEU A 130 9.10 -11.62 -1.06
N ALA A 131 10.06 -11.85 -1.96
CA ALA A 131 10.88 -13.08 -1.98
C ALA A 131 12.30 -12.88 -1.42
N LEU A 132 12.82 -11.64 -1.37
CA LEU A 132 14.16 -11.32 -0.90
C LEU A 132 14.10 -10.26 0.20
N GLY A 133 14.37 -10.68 1.44
CA GLY A 133 14.31 -9.81 2.62
C GLY A 133 15.54 -8.92 2.77
N ALA A 134 15.41 -7.88 3.60
CA ALA A 134 16.51 -6.96 3.90
C ALA A 134 17.71 -7.66 4.58
N HIS A 135 17.42 -8.67 5.41
CA HIS A 135 18.44 -9.49 6.09
C HIS A 135 19.46 -10.07 5.10
N ASP A 136 18.99 -10.54 3.94
CA ASP A 136 19.84 -11.12 2.91
C ASP A 136 20.37 -10.05 1.95
N ALA A 137 19.51 -9.14 1.48
CA ALA A 137 19.86 -8.11 0.49
C ALA A 137 20.92 -7.12 0.97
N TYR A 138 21.03 -6.93 2.29
CA TYR A 138 21.93 -5.98 2.94
C TYR A 138 22.84 -6.63 3.98
N ARG A 139 23.06 -7.95 3.90
CA ARG A 139 23.89 -8.71 4.85
C ARG A 139 25.28 -8.14 5.11
N ASP A 140 25.84 -7.42 4.13
CA ASP A 140 27.18 -6.82 4.18
C ASP A 140 27.18 -5.30 4.46
N TRP A 141 26.03 -4.72 4.84
CA TRP A 141 25.92 -3.28 5.11
C TRP A 141 26.75 -2.86 6.33
N ARG A 142 27.36 -1.67 6.24
CA ARG A 142 28.16 -1.06 7.32
C ARG A 142 27.63 0.36 7.62
N PRO A 143 27.56 0.77 8.89
CA PRO A 143 27.12 2.11 9.32
C PRO A 143 27.94 3.27 8.75
#